data_AF-A0A2W6NNA5-F1
#
_entry.id   AF-A0A2W6NNA5-F1
#
_cell.length_a   1.000
_cell.length_b   1.000
_cell.length_c   1.000
_cell.angle_alpha   90.00
_cell.angle_beta   90.00
_cell.angle_gamma   90.00
#
_symmetry.space_group_name_H-M   'P 1'
#
loop_
_entity.id
_entity.type
_entity.pdbx_description
1 polymer ?
#
loop_
_entity_poly.entity_id
_entity_poly.type
_entity_poly.pdbx_seq_one_letter_code
_entity_poly.pdbx_strand_id
1 'polypeptide(L)' 'MLIIQLENEDKEFDNFKSAIDFCEDEFGFEGQAWDEVVNSLSMSELFYFLEDDGVWVIHKP' A
#
# COMPACT_ATOMS: atom_id res chain seq x y z
N MET A 1 1.68 8.40 -7.48
CA MET A 1 2.66 8.27 -6.36
C MET A 1 1.87 8.01 -5.09
N LEU A 2 2.30 7.05 -4.26
CA LEU A 2 1.64 6.69 -2.99
C LEU A 2 2.50 7.14 -1.81
N ILE A 3 1.88 7.74 -0.80
CA ILE A 3 2.54 8.10 0.46
C ILE A 3 1.79 7.39 1.58
N ILE A 4 2.51 6.61 2.38
CA ILE A 4 1.98 5.92 3.57
C ILE A 4 2.46 6.70 4.80
N GLN A 5 1.52 7.16 5.62
CA GLN A 5 1.82 7.92 6.84
C GLN A 5 1.91 6.97 8.03
N LEU A 6 3.11 6.86 8.61
CA LEU A 6 3.35 6.11 9.84
C LEU A 6 3.41 7.08 11.02
N GLU A 7 3.38 6.55 12.25
CA GLU A 7 3.40 7.38 13.47
C GLU A 7 4.63 8.32 13.56
N ASN A 8 5.76 7.92 12.96
CA ASN A 8 7.04 8.63 13.10
C ASN A 8 7.63 9.14 11.78
N GLU A 9 7.16 8.65 10.63
CA GLU A 9 7.66 9.06 9.32
C GLU A 9 6.67 8.79 8.19
N ASP A 10 6.80 9.56 7.11
CA ASP A 10 6.08 9.32 5.87
C ASP A 10 6.96 8.49 4.93
N LYS A 11 6.40 7.41 4.36
CA LYS A 11 7.05 6.59 3.33
C LYS A 11 6.46 6.88 1.96
N GLU A 12 7.29 7.30 1.03
CA GLU A 12 6.89 7.62 -0.34
C GLU A 12 7.29 6.51 -1.32
N PHE A 13 6.36 6.14 -2.21
CA PHE A 13 6.55 5.11 -3.22
C PHE A 13 6.15 5.62 -4.61
N ASP A 14 7.10 5.56 -5.54
CA ASP A 14 6.93 5.84 -6.97
C ASP A 14 6.65 4.58 -7.79
N ASN A 15 6.93 3.39 -7.22
CA ASN A 15 6.74 2.09 -7.84
C ASN A 15 5.82 1.21 -6.99
N PHE A 16 4.82 0.59 -7.65
CA PHE A 16 3.89 -0.36 -7.05
C PHE A 16 4.59 -1.51 -6.33
N LYS A 17 5.62 -2.11 -6.95
CA LYS A 17 6.32 -3.25 -6.35
C LYS A 17 6.95 -2.88 -5.01
N SER A 18 7.64 -1.74 -4.95
CA SER A 18 8.27 -1.28 -3.72
C SER A 18 7.25 -0.96 -2.63
N ALA A 19 6.06 -0.49 -3.00
CA ALA A 19 4.97 -0.28 -2.06
C ALA A 19 4.42 -1.61 -1.52
N ILE A 20 4.24 -2.62 -2.37
CA ILE A 20 3.83 -3.97 -1.95
C ILE A 20 4.86 -4.59 -1.01
N ASP A 21 6.13 -4.64 -1.42
CA ASP A 21 7.21 -5.24 -0.62
C ASP A 21 7.25 -4.58 0.79
N PHE A 22 7.09 -3.25 0.86
CA PHE A 22 7.00 -2.55 2.14
C PHE A 22 5.76 -2.92 2.96
N CYS A 23 4.59 -3.03 2.34
CA CYS A 23 3.36 -3.34 3.06
C CYS A 23 3.36 -4.77 3.61
N GLU A 24 3.95 -5.72 2.89
CA GLU A 24 4.14 -7.10 3.37
C GLU A 24 5.09 -7.14 4.57
N ASP A 25 6.21 -6.41 4.50
CA ASP A 25 7.20 -6.36 5.58
C ASP A 25 6.71 -5.62 6.83
N GLU A 26 6.04 -4.46 6.66
CA GLU A 26 5.65 -3.58 7.77
C GLU A 26 4.32 -3.99 8.42
N PHE A 27 3.33 -4.36 7.61
CA PHE A 27 1.96 -4.65 8.08
C PHE A 27 1.64 -6.14 8.09
N GLY A 28 2.45 -6.98 7.44
CA GLY A 28 2.24 -8.42 7.38
C GLY A 28 1.04 -8.82 6.52
N PHE A 29 0.70 -8.03 5.49
CA PHE A 29 -0.43 -8.36 4.62
C PHE A 29 -0.19 -9.65 3.84
N GLU A 30 -1.18 -10.54 3.90
CA GLU A 30 -1.15 -11.84 3.23
C GLU A 30 -2.58 -12.34 2.95
N GLY A 31 -2.69 -13.38 2.13
CA GLY A 31 -3.94 -14.07 1.84
C GLY A 31 -4.69 -13.54 0.62
N GLN A 32 -5.86 -14.14 0.34
CA GLN A 32 -6.53 -13.98 -0.95
C GLN A 32 -6.86 -12.52 -1.31
N ALA A 33 -7.34 -11.72 -0.36
CA ALA A 33 -7.68 -10.32 -0.63
C ALA A 33 -6.43 -9.50 -0.97
N TRP A 34 -5.32 -9.76 -0.29
CA TRP A 34 -4.03 -9.14 -0.60
C TRP A 34 -3.48 -9.62 -1.96
N ASP A 35 -3.57 -10.92 -2.25
CA ASP A 35 -3.15 -11.49 -3.54
C ASP A 35 -3.89 -10.82 -4.71
N GLU A 36 -5.17 -10.49 -4.55
CA GLU A 36 -5.95 -9.76 -5.56
C GLU A 36 -5.39 -8.34 -5.79
N VAL A 37 -4.97 -7.64 -4.74
CA VAL A 37 -4.30 -6.33 -4.83
C VAL A 37 -2.95 -6.47 -5.53
N VAL A 38 -2.09 -7.40 -5.12
CA VAL A 38 -0.77 -7.63 -5.73
C VAL A 38 -0.90 -7.92 -7.23
N ASN A 39 -1.87 -8.76 -7.61
CA ASN A 39 -2.09 -9.12 -9.02
C ASN A 39 -2.77 -8.01 -9.84
N SER A 40 -3.42 -7.03 -9.20
CA SER A 40 -4.04 -5.91 -9.89
C SER A 40 -3.02 -4.98 -10.59
N LEU A 41 -1.77 -4.95 -10.07
CA LEU A 41 -0.72 -4.01 -10.48
C LEU A 41 -1.18 -2.53 -10.48
N SER A 42 -2.18 -2.21 -9.66
CA SER A 42 -2.86 -0.93 -9.63
C SER A 42 -2.57 -0.20 -8.31
N MET A 43 -1.90 0.95 -8.40
CA MET A 43 -1.69 1.82 -7.23
C MET A 43 -3.00 2.31 -6.61
N SER A 44 -4.07 2.42 -7.40
CA SER A 44 -5.39 2.79 -6.89
C SER A 44 -6.01 1.67 -6.06
N GLU A 45 -5.89 0.41 -6.49
CA GLU A 45 -6.40 -0.73 -5.72
C GLU A 45 -5.63 -0.89 -4.40
N LEU A 46 -4.30 -0.73 -4.45
CA LEU A 46 -3.48 -0.71 -3.24
C LEU A 46 -3.89 0.43 -2.29
N PHE A 47 -4.13 1.63 -2.82
CA PHE A 47 -4.61 2.76 -2.02
C PHE A 47 -5.92 2.42 -1.30
N TYR A 48 -6.92 1.88 -2.01
CA TYR A 48 -8.21 1.56 -1.41
C TYR A 48 -8.11 0.44 -0.37
N PHE A 49 -7.27 -0.58 -0.63
CA PHE A 49 -7.03 -1.64 0.34
C PHE A 49 -6.43 -1.09 1.64
N LEU A 50 -5.41 -0.23 1.53
CA LEU A 50 -4.76 0.39 2.68
C LEU A 50 -5.72 1.28 3.47
N GLU A 51 -6.54 2.08 2.78
CA GLU A 51 -7.56 2.91 3.44
C GLU A 51 -8.61 2.08 4.18
N ASP A 52 -9.05 0.96 3.60
CA ASP A 52 -10.04 0.04 4.21
C ASP A 52 -9.48 -0.64 5.47
N ASP A 53 -8.20 -1.03 5.46
CA ASP A 53 -7.50 -1.59 6.62
C ASP A 53 -7.13 -0.54 7.69
N GLY A 54 -7.42 0.75 7.42
CA GLY A 54 -7.20 1.86 8.34
C GLY A 54 -5.78 2.43 8.32
N VAL A 55 -5.00 2.10 7.30
CA VAL A 55 -3.70 2.70 7.03
C VAL A 55 -3.88 4.07 6.37
N TRP A 56 -3.28 5.10 6.96
CA TRP A 56 -3.38 6.45 6.44
C TRP A 56 -2.50 6.62 5.21
N VAL A 57 -3.13 6.83 4.05
CA VAL A 57 -2.46 6.95 2.76
C VAL A 57 -2.86 8.21 2.01
N ILE A 58 -1.92 8.78 1.26
CA ILE A 58 -2.15 9.91 0.34
C ILE A 58 -1.80 9.46 -1.07
N HIS A 59 -2.78 9.52 -1.96
CA HIS A 59 -2.57 9.31 -3.38
C HIS A 59 -2.34 10.65 -4.08
N LYS A 60 -1.15 10.82 -4.68
CA LYS A 60 -0.84 11.96 -5.55
C LYS A 60 -0.88 11.50 -7.01
N PRO A 61 -1.72 12.13 -7.86
CA PRO A 61 -1.77 11.83 -9.29
C PRO A 61 -0.44 12.13 -10.00
#